data_AF-A0A356C2D1-F1
#
_entry.id   AF-A0A356C2D1-F1
#
_cell.length_a   1.000
_cell.length_b   1.000
_cell.length_c   1.000
_cell.angle_alpha   90.00
_cell.angle_beta   90.00
_cell.angle_gamma   90.00
#
_symmetry.space_group_name_H-M   'P 1'
#
loop_
_entity.id
_entity.type
_entity.pdbx_description
1 polymer ?
#
loop_
_entity_poly.entity_id
_entity_poly.type
_entity_poly.pdbx_seq_one_letter_code
_entity_poly.pdbx_strand_id
1 'polypeptide(L)' 'MRNNMLPLVETKGLKKHFRVPDGWLHAVDGIDISIGEGMTLGIVGESGCGKSTLGRLLLQLLEPTDGV' A
#
# COMPACT_ATOMS: atom_id res chain seq x y z
N MET A 1 -12.08 -5.85 28.17
CA MET A 1 -11.35 -6.03 26.90
C MET A 1 -11.34 -4.69 26.20
N ARG A 2 -10.21 -3.98 26.18
CA ARG A 2 -10.12 -2.69 25.49
C ARG A 2 -9.91 -3.01 24.01
N ASN A 3 -10.92 -2.80 23.17
CA ASN A 3 -10.72 -2.71 21.73
C ASN A 3 -9.77 -1.53 21.53
N ASN A 4 -8.49 -1.80 21.30
CA ASN A 4 -7.56 -0.76 20.93
C ASN A 4 -7.98 -0.32 19.53
N MET A 5 -8.53 0.89 19.45
CA MET A 5 -9.08 1.52 18.25
C MET A 5 -7.97 1.93 17.26
N LEU A 6 -6.75 1.40 17.42
CA LEU A 6 -5.59 1.68 16.58
C LEU A 6 -5.52 0.61 15.49
N PRO A 7 -5.38 0.99 14.21
CA PRO A 7 -5.20 0.03 13.14
C PRO A 7 -3.93 -0.80 13.33
N LEU A 8 -4.01 -2.07 12.96
CA LEU A 8 -2.87 -3.00 12.93
C LEU A 8 -1.93 -2.69 11.75
N VAL A 9 -2.51 -2.27 10.62
CA VAL A 9 -1.78 -1.76 9.45
C VAL A 9 -2.38 -0.42 9.08
N GLU A 10 -1.56 0.61 8.97
CA GLU A 10 -1.95 1.94 8.52
C GLU A 10 -0.97 2.43 7.47
N THR A 11 -1.48 3.07 6.42
CA THR A 11 -0.66 3.81 5.45
C THR A 11 -1.18 5.24 5.31
N LYS A 12 -0.27 6.18 5.05
CA LYS A 12 -0.58 7.60 4.81
C LYS A 12 0.24 8.13 3.65
N GLY A 13 -0.45 8.46 2.57
CA GLY A 13 0.12 8.97 1.33
C GLY A 13 1.10 8.00 0.70
N LEU A 14 0.92 6.69 0.88
CA LEU A 14 1.87 5.67 0.45
C LEU A 14 2.07 5.74 -1.06
N LYS A 15 3.33 5.85 -1.49
CA LYS A 15 3.70 5.90 -2.90
C LYS A 15 4.78 4.88 -3.21
N LYS A 16 4.70 4.32 -4.41
CA LYS A 16 5.80 3.63 -5.07
C LYS A 16 5.85 4.01 -6.52
N HIS A 17 6.82 4.86 -6.85
CA HIS A 17 7.15 5.21 -8.22
C HIS A 17 8.41 4.48 -8.66
N PHE A 18 8.37 3.85 -9.84
CA PHE A 18 9.53 3.18 -10.42
C PHE A 18 10.12 4.04 -11.52
N ARG A 19 11.45 4.13 -11.56
CA ARG A 19 12.14 4.77 -12.69
C ARG A 19 12.07 3.81 -13.88
N VAL A 20 11.54 4.31 -14.99
CA VAL A 20 11.50 3.61 -16.29
C VAL A 20 12.13 4.51 -17.35
N PRO A 21 12.54 3.99 -18.52
CA PRO A 21 13.20 4.79 -19.56
C PRO A 21 12.44 6.06 -19.92
N ASP A 22 11.11 5.97 -20.02
CA ASP A 22 10.24 7.06 -20.46
C ASP A 22 9.75 7.98 -19.33
N GLY A 23 10.24 7.83 -18.10
CA GLY A 23 9.77 8.64 -16.97
C GLY A 23 9.65 7.89 -15.65
N TRP A 24 8.52 8.12 -14.98
CA TRP A 24 8.15 7.48 -13.74
C TRP A 24 6.89 6.65 -13.95
N LEU A 25 6.93 5.40 -13.52
CA LEU A 25 5.75 4.55 -13.43
C LEU A 25 5.17 4.66 -12.02
N HIS A 26 3.98 5.22 -11.90
CA HIS A 26 3.27 5.42 -10.64
C HIS A 26 2.48 4.17 -10.25
N ALA A 27 3.16 3.14 -9.74
CA ALA A 27 2.53 1.85 -9.44
C ALA A 27 1.64 1.91 -8.19
N VAL A 28 1.99 2.76 -7.21
CA VAL A 28 1.15 3.13 -6.07
C VAL A 28 1.31 4.64 -5.90
N ASP A 29 0.22 5.38 -5.77
CA ASP A 29 0.27 6.84 -5.77
C ASP A 29 -0.70 7.47 -4.75
N GLY A 30 -0.23 7.63 -3.51
CA GLY A 30 -0.98 8.33 -2.46
C GLY A 30 -2.12 7.49 -1.87
N ILE A 31 -1.84 6.23 -1.52
CA ILE A 31 -2.85 5.32 -0.97
C ILE A 31 -2.88 5.40 0.57
N ASP A 32 -4.08 5.66 1.10
CA ASP A 32 -4.40 5.63 2.53
C ASP A 32 -5.22 4.38 2.85
N ILE A 33 -4.71 3.53 3.73
CA ILE A 33 -5.35 2.28 4.16
C ILE A 33 -5.29 2.19 5.69
N SER A 34 -6.34 1.64 6.28
CA SER A 34 -6.43 1.32 7.70
C SER A 34 -7.04 -0.06 7.87
N ILE A 35 -6.29 -1.02 8.42
CA ILE A 35 -6.72 -2.40 8.64
C ILE A 35 -6.68 -2.69 10.14
N GLY A 36 -7.85 -2.96 10.71
CA GLY A 36 -7.97 -3.35 12.13
C GLY A 36 -7.66 -4.83 12.37
N GLU A 37 -7.54 -5.20 13.64
CA GLU A 37 -7.43 -6.61 14.05
C GLU A 37 -8.68 -7.40 13.60
N GLY A 38 -8.46 -8.59 13.01
CA GLY A 38 -9.53 -9.45 12.50
C GLY A 38 -10.18 -8.98 11.19
N MET A 39 -9.70 -7.88 10.58
CA MET A 39 -10.18 -7.41 9.29
C MET A 39 -9.42 -8.05 8.13
N THR A 40 -10.13 -8.36 7.05
CA THR A 40 -9.54 -8.84 5.80
C THR A 40 -9.66 -7.75 4.73
N LEU A 41 -8.53 -7.35 4.14
CA LEU A 41 -8.49 -6.46 2.97
C LEU A 41 -8.39 -7.29 1.68
N GLY A 42 -9.35 -7.11 0.77
CA GLY A 42 -9.29 -7.64 -0.60
C GLY A 42 -8.84 -6.57 -1.59
N ILE A 43 -7.80 -6.85 -2.38
CA ILE A 43 -7.30 -5.95 -3.43
C ILE A 43 -7.59 -6.55 -4.80
N VAL A 44 -8.43 -5.90 -5.60
CA VAL A 44 -8.87 -6.36 -6.93
C VAL A 44 -8.60 -5.32 -8.01
N GLY A 45 -8.50 -5.76 -9.26
CA GLY A 45 -8.21 -4.90 -10.40
C GLY A 45 -7.44 -5.62 -11.51
N GLU A 46 -7.33 -5.01 -12.67
CA GLU A 46 -6.69 -5.57 -13.88
C GLU A 46 -5.20 -5.88 -13.69
N SER A 47 -4.66 -6.75 -14.53
CA SER A 47 -3.21 -7.03 -14.53
C SER A 47 -2.42 -5.73 -14.74
N GLY A 48 -1.37 -5.50 -13.96
CA GLY A 48 -0.53 -4.30 -14.06
C GLY A 48 -0.99 -3.07 -13.27
N CYS A 49 -2.19 -3.06 -12.67
CA CYS A 49 -2.68 -1.86 -11.94
C CYS A 49 -2.03 -1.57 -10.57
N GLY A 50 -0.99 -2.31 -10.17
CA GLY A 50 -0.24 -2.03 -8.93
C GLY A 50 -0.60 -2.88 -7.69
N LYS A 51 -1.56 -3.81 -7.77
CA LYS A 51 -2.00 -4.65 -6.62
C LYS A 51 -0.85 -5.35 -5.88
N SER A 52 -0.01 -6.08 -6.61
CA SER A 52 1.11 -6.81 -6.03
C SER A 52 2.18 -5.86 -5.47
N THR A 53 2.31 -4.67 -6.04
CA THR A 53 3.19 -3.61 -5.50
C THR A 53 2.66 -3.12 -4.16
N LEU A 54 1.37 -2.75 -4.10
CA LEU A 54 0.71 -2.34 -2.86
C LEU A 54 0.81 -3.41 -1.77
N GLY A 55 0.51 -4.67 -2.10
CA GLY A 55 0.64 -5.78 -1.15
C GLY A 55 2.06 -5.96 -0.62
N ARG A 56 3.09 -5.79 -1.46
CA ARG A 56 4.49 -5.86 -1.02
C ARG A 56 4.89 -4.68 -0.14
N LEU A 57 4.37 -3.47 -0.39
CA LEU A 57 4.58 -2.32 0.49
C LEU A 57 3.93 -2.55 1.87
N LEU A 58 2.68 -3.02 1.90
CA LEU A 58 1.97 -3.32 3.16
C LEU A 58 2.68 -4.39 4.00
N LEU A 59 3.35 -5.35 3.35
CA LEU A 59 4.14 -6.40 3.99
C LEU A 59 5.60 -5.98 4.25
N GLN A 60 5.97 -4.74 3.96
CA GLN A 60 7.35 -4.21 4.07
C GLN A 60 8.39 -5.04 3.30
N LEU A 61 7.96 -5.71 2.24
CA LEU A 61 8.82 -6.43 1.29
C LEU A 61 9.39 -5.50 0.21
N LEU A 62 8.91 -4.26 0.18
CA LEU A 62 9.33 -3.22 -0.74
C LEU A 62 9.31 -1.89 0.01
N GLU A 63 10.35 -1.08 -0.17
CA GLU A 63 10.40 0.27 0.38
C GLU A 63 9.51 1.22 -0.45
N PRO A 64 8.72 2.10 0.19
CA PRO A 64 8.00 3.15 -0.50
C PRO A 64 8.98 4.17 -1.11
N THR A 65 8.52 4.92 -2.11
CA THR A 65 9.25 6.12 -2.56
C THR A 65 8.96 7.33 -1.69
N ASP A 66 7.78 7.38 -1.07
CA ASP A 66 7.29 8.46 -0.22
C ASP A 66 6.05 7.97 0.56
N GLY A 67 5.68 8.67 1.62
CA GLY A 67 4.63 8.26 2.56
C GLY A 67 5.08 7.18 3.56
N VAL A 68 4.12 6.69 4.34
CA VAL A 68 4.29 5.61 5.34
C VAL A 68 3.24 4.54 5.18
#